data_AF-A0A8T3NX97-F1
#
_entry.id   AF-A0A8T3NX97-F1
#
_cell.length_a   1.000
_cell.length_b   1.000
_cell.length_c   1.000
_cell.angle_alpha   90.00
_cell.angle_beta   90.00
_cell.angle_gamma   90.00
#
_symmetry.space_group_name_H-M   'P 1'
#
loop_
_entity.id
_entity.type
_entity.pdbx_description
1 polymer ?
#
loop_
_entity_poly.entity_id
_entity_poly.type
_entity_poly.pdbx_seq_one_letter_code
_entity_poly.pdbx_strand_id
1 'polypeptide(L)' 'EMARLTVLEPGADLEQGGVYLDLEDAARGPFKAIGGKSTERRGRYVAKRDIDHELWARLAGDREPEIERPAGAAQADG' A
#
# COMPACT_ATOMS: atom_id res chain seq x y z
N GLU A 1 -1.72 11.34 -22.30
CA GLU A 1 -2.28 11.94 -21.08
C GLU A 1 -1.22 11.86 -19.98
N MET A 2 -1.10 12.84 -19.08
CA MET A 2 -0.17 12.75 -17.94
C MET A 2 -0.87 12.03 -16.80
N ALA A 3 -0.38 10.85 -16.44
CA ALA A 3 -0.93 10.08 -15.33
C ALA A 3 -0.83 10.91 -14.03
N ARG A 4 -1.94 11.06 -13.32
CA ARG A 4 -1.94 11.70 -12.00
C ARG A 4 -1.59 10.65 -10.97
N LEU A 5 -0.50 10.90 -10.25
CA LEU A 5 -0.07 10.06 -9.15
C LEU A 5 -0.35 10.80 -7.85
N THR A 6 -1.36 10.35 -7.10
CA THR A 6 -1.57 10.82 -5.73
C THR A 6 -0.73 9.95 -4.80
N VAL A 7 0.32 10.54 -4.23
CA VAL A 7 1.12 9.91 -3.19
C VAL A 7 0.55 10.30 -1.83
N LEU A 8 0.27 9.31 -1.00
CA LEU A 8 -0.14 9.52 0.38
C LEU A 8 1.08 9.88 1.21
N GLU A 9 0.97 11.01 1.92
CA GLU A 9 2.00 11.49 2.84
C GLU A 9 2.12 10.56 4.07
N PRO A 10 3.29 10.52 4.73
CA PRO A 10 3.45 9.81 5.98
C PRO A 10 2.45 10.26 7.06
N GLY A 11 1.85 9.30 7.77
CA GLY A 11 0.78 9.53 8.74
C GLY A 11 -0.64 9.64 8.16
N ALA A 12 -0.84 9.62 6.85
CA ALA A 12 -2.17 9.54 6.24
C ALA A 12 -2.86 8.21 6.57
N ASP A 13 -4.18 8.23 6.78
CA ASP A 13 -4.92 7.00 7.06
C ASP A 13 -5.10 6.15 5.79
N LEU A 14 -4.92 4.84 5.94
CA LEU A 14 -5.25 3.89 4.89
C LEU A 14 -6.69 3.44 5.06
N GLU A 15 -7.52 3.71 4.05
CA GLU A 15 -8.90 3.26 4.05
C GLU A 15 -8.98 1.72 4.06
N GLN A 16 -9.81 1.20 4.96
CA GLN A 16 -10.07 -0.23 5.08
C GLN A 16 -10.56 -0.82 3.76
N GLY A 17 -9.97 -1.95 3.36
CA GLY A 17 -10.27 -2.64 2.12
C GLY A 17 -9.64 -2.00 0.88
N GLY A 18 -9.03 -0.82 1.00
CA GLY A 18 -8.24 -0.20 -0.06
C GLY A 18 -6.99 -1.02 -0.38
N VAL A 19 -6.56 -0.97 -1.64
CA VAL A 19 -5.35 -1.63 -2.13
C VAL A 19 -4.28 -0.58 -2.37
N TYR A 20 -3.12 -0.78 -1.76
CA TYR A 20 -2.03 0.17 -1.76
C TYR A 20 -0.73 -0.50 -2.22
N LEU A 21 0.18 0.30 -2.76
CA LEU A 21 1.55 -0.08 -3.03
C LEU A 21 2.47 0.87 -2.27
N ASP A 22 3.44 0.30 -1.54
CA ASP A 22 4.54 1.07 -0.94
C ASP A 22 5.56 1.40 -2.04
N LEU A 23 5.79 2.67 -2.31
CA LEU A 23 6.77 3.11 -3.31
C LEU A 23 8.21 3.01 -2.79
N GLU A 24 8.41 2.96 -1.48
CA GLU A 24 9.75 2.75 -0.89
C GLU A 24 10.13 1.26 -0.91
N ASP A 25 9.15 0.36 -0.92
CA ASP A 25 9.33 -1.08 -1.02
C ASP A 25 8.32 -1.71 -2.00
N ALA A 26 8.44 -1.36 -3.28
CA ALA A 26 7.60 -1.92 -4.33
C ALA A 26 7.81 -3.43 -4.52
N ALA A 27 8.90 -4.00 -3.99
CA ALA A 27 9.22 -5.43 -4.07
C ALA A 27 8.29 -6.27 -3.18
N ARG A 28 7.82 -5.73 -2.03
CA ARG A 28 6.75 -6.33 -1.22
C ARG A 28 5.44 -6.53 -1.99
N GLY A 29 5.23 -5.75 -3.03
CA GLY A 29 4.02 -5.82 -3.84
C GLY A 29 2.82 -5.16 -3.17
N PRO A 30 1.66 -5.18 -3.85
CA PRO A 30 0.47 -4.52 -3.35
C PRO A 30 -0.08 -5.22 -2.11
N PHE A 31 -0.73 -4.45 -1.25
CA PHE A 31 -1.42 -4.99 -0.08
C PHE A 31 -2.80 -4.37 0.10
N LYS A 32 -3.70 -5.13 0.72
CA LYS A 32 -5.04 -4.68 1.12
C LYS A 32 -5.00 -4.24 2.58
N ALA A 33 -5.32 -2.98 2.84
CA ALA A 33 -5.37 -2.43 4.19
C ALA A 33 -6.56 -3.01 4.97
N ILE A 34 -6.35 -3.33 6.24
CA ILE A 34 -7.39 -3.89 7.13
C ILE A 34 -8.11 -2.82 7.97
N GLY A 35 -7.72 -1.54 7.84
CA GLY A 35 -8.23 -0.42 8.63
C GLY A 35 -7.51 -0.25 9.96
N GLY A 36 -7.62 0.95 10.56
CA GLY A 36 -7.02 1.25 11.86
C GLY A 36 -5.50 1.47 11.83
N LYS A 37 -4.91 1.66 10.65
CA LYS A 37 -3.48 1.94 10.45
C LYS A 37 -3.31 3.15 9.54
N SER A 38 -2.34 4.00 9.89
CA SER A 38 -1.87 5.10 9.06
C SER A 38 -0.57 4.68 8.34
N THR A 39 -0.25 5.34 7.23
CA THR A 39 1.02 5.19 6.51
C THR A 39 2.18 5.28 7.50
N GLU A 40 3.17 4.40 7.37
CA GLU A 40 4.32 4.43 8.26
C GLU A 40 5.04 5.78 8.14
N ARG A 41 5.75 6.21 9.19
CA ARG A 41 6.35 7.56 9.28
C ARG A 41 7.29 7.96 8.13
N ARG A 42 7.64 7.02 7.25
CA ARG A 42 8.43 7.24 6.03
C ARG A 42 7.82 6.69 4.74
N GLY A 43 6.71 5.94 4.83
CA GLY A 43 6.17 5.24 3.68
C GLY A 43 5.45 6.21 2.75
N ARG A 44 5.77 6.13 1.46
CA ARG A 44 5.06 6.82 0.38
C ARG A 44 4.19 5.79 -0.30
N TYR A 45 2.88 5.93 -0.16
CA TYR A 45 1.94 4.94 -0.68
C TYR A 45 1.14 5.51 -1.83
N VAL A 46 0.74 4.64 -2.76
CA VAL A 46 -0.24 4.98 -3.78
C VAL A 46 -1.42 4.03 -3.66
N ALA A 47 -2.63 4.58 -3.70
CA ALA A 47 -3.84 3.77 -3.73
C ALA A 47 -4.14 3.36 -5.17
N LYS A 48 -4.53 2.10 -5.40
CA LYS A 48 -4.90 1.61 -6.73
C LYS A 48 -6.00 2.45 -7.40
N ARG A 49 -6.91 3.03 -6.62
CA ARG A 49 -8.01 3.86 -7.11
C ARG A 49 -7.58 5.26 -7.56
N ASP A 50 -6.43 5.73 -7.10
CA ASP A 50 -5.95 7.12 -7.28
C ASP A 50 -4.80 7.20 -8.30
N ILE A 51 -4.69 6.17 -9.13
CA ILE A 51 -3.67 6.00 -10.16
C ILE A 51 -4.27 5.29 -11.37
N ASP A 52 -3.84 5.66 -12.57
CA ASP A 52 -4.34 5.06 -13.80
C ASP A 52 -3.95 3.57 -13.92
N HIS A 53 -4.83 2.78 -14.54
CA HIS A 53 -4.69 1.32 -14.66
C HIS A 53 -3.35 0.88 -15.28
N GLU A 54 -2.91 1.54 -16.35
CA GLU A 54 -1.63 1.22 -17.00
C GLU A 54 -0.44 1.46 -16.07
N LEU A 55 -0.46 2.55 -15.31
CA LEU A 55 0.60 2.86 -14.37
C LEU A 55 0.57 1.91 -13.17
N TRP A 56 -0.62 1.55 -12.68
CA TRP A 56 -0.77 0.50 -11.68
C TRP A 56 -0.16 -0.82 -12.13
N ALA A 57 -0.51 -1.30 -13.33
CA ALA A 57 0.00 -2.56 -13.87
C ALA A 57 1.53 -2.55 -13.98
N ARG A 58 2.12 -1.41 -14.37
CA ARG A 58 3.58 -1.26 -14.45
C ARG A 58 4.27 -1.28 -13.08
N LEU A 59 3.64 -0.74 -12.04
CA LEU A 59 4.20 -0.67 -10.69
C LEU A 59 3.98 -1.97 -9.88
N ALA A 60 2.75 -2.49 -9.90
CA ALA A 60 2.37 -3.67 -9.14
C ALA A 60 2.79 -4.97 -9.84
N GLY A 61 2.84 -4.99 -11.18
CA GLY A 61 2.94 -6.21 -11.97
C GLY A 61 1.70 -7.09 -11.81
N ASP A 62 1.88 -8.40 -12.02
CA ASP A 62 0.80 -9.40 -11.91
C ASP A 62 0.59 -9.93 -10.47
N ARG A 63 1.13 -9.23 -9.46
CA ARG A 63 1.06 -9.67 -8.07
C ARG A 63 -0.32 -9.42 -7.47
N GLU A 64 -0.88 -10.45 -6.85
CA GLU A 64 -2.13 -10.32 -6.10
C GLU A 64 -1.90 -9.55 -4.79
N PRO A 65 -2.83 -8.67 -4.38
CA PRO A 65 -2.70 -7.96 -3.13
C PRO A 65 -2.73 -8.89 -1.93
N GLU A 66 -1.67 -8.89 -1.12
CA GLU A 66 -1.68 -9.59 0.15
C GLU A 66 -2.53 -8.83 1.18
N ILE A 67 -3.23 -9.54 2.07
CA ILE A 67 -3.90 -8.88 3.19
C ILE A 67 -2.82 -8.42 4.17
N GLU A 68 -2.82 -7.14 4.52
CA GLU A 68 -1.86 -6.57 5.45
C GLU A 68 -1.86 -7.34 6.78
N ARG A 69 -0.66 -7.72 7.23
CA ARG A 69 -0.46 -8.31 8.56
C ARG A 69 0.14 -7.27 9.50
N PRO A 70 -0.37 -7.12 10.73
CA PRO A 70 0.25 -6.24 11.70
C PRO A 70 1.67 -6.73 11.99
N ALA A 71 2.63 -5.79 11.97
CA ALA A 71 3.98 -6.02 12.48
C ALA A 71 3.88 -6.21 14.00
N GLY A 72 3.59 -7.43 14.46
CA GLY A 72 3.38 -7.71 15.87
C GLY A 72 2.82 -9.09 16.24
N ALA A 73 2.38 -9.93 15.29
CA ALA A 73 1.92 -11.29 15.60
C ALA A 73 3.06 -12.32 15.80
N ALA A 74 4.30 -11.86 15.96
CA ALA A 74 5.48 -12.69 16.21
C ALA A 74 6.23 -12.17 17.45
N GLN A 75 5.57 -12.18 18.62
CA GLN A 75 6.22 -12.15 19.94
C GLN A 75 5.15 -12.27 21.04
N ALA A 76 4.74 -13.51 21.35
CA ALA A 76 4.15 -13.89 22.65
C ALA A 76 4.02 -15.43 22.71
N ASP A 77 5.15 -16.13 22.65
CA ASP A 77 5.26 -17.50 23.18
C ASP A 77 6.68 -17.62 23.72
N GLY A 78 6.82 -17.42 25.02
CA GLY A 78 8.04 -17.54 25.80
C GLY A 78 7.67 -17.79 27.25
#